data_AF-A0A4Q3YJ94-F1
#
_entry.id   AF-A0A4Q3YJ94-F1
#
_cell.length_a   1.000
_cell.length_b   1.000
_cell.length_c   1.000
_cell.angle_alpha   90.00
_cell.angle_beta   90.00
_cell.angle_gamma   90.00
#
_symmetry.space_group_name_H-M   'P 1'
#
loop_
_entity.id
_entity.type
_entity.pdbx_description
1 polymer ?
#
loop_
_entity_poly.entity_id
_entity_poly.type
_entity_poly.pdbx_seq_one_letter_code
_entity_poly.pdbx_strand_id
1 'polypeptide(L)'
;MADLQQLKEIAAQLRELQRTSPTDATDVADWDASARKFSGDLCVPLPAQAMHYLHDADIRIKDSEYRKSQDKMMTGIIADLESGVVPASTGTSLSFHPRWMGAIALFVLAIIYLVVFR
;
A
#
# COMPACT_ATOMS: atom_id res chain seq x y z
N MET A 1 3.99 18.96 -14.92
CA MET A 1 4.32 18.65 -13.51
C MET A 1 3.13 19.07 -12.69
N ALA A 2 2.69 18.26 -11.72
CA ALA A 2 1.59 18.63 -10.84
C ALA A 2 1.96 19.88 -10.04
N ASP A 3 1.01 20.79 -9.86
CA ASP A 3 1.23 21.98 -9.02
C ASP A 3 1.30 21.57 -7.54
N LEU A 4 2.05 22.32 -6.72
CA LEU A 4 2.20 22.03 -5.29
C LEU A 4 0.84 22.01 -4.58
N GLN A 5 -0.09 22.87 -5.01
CA GLN A 5 -1.44 22.89 -4.47
C GLN A 5 -2.20 21.59 -4.77
N GLN A 6 -2.05 21.06 -5.99
CA GLN A 6 -2.64 19.81 -6.43
C GLN A 6 -2.10 18.62 -5.62
N LEU A 7 -0.78 18.58 -5.35
CA LEU A 7 -0.17 17.52 -4.54
C LEU A 7 -0.70 17.52 -3.10
N LYS A 8 -0.86 18.71 -2.50
CA LYS A 8 -1.44 18.85 -1.16
C LYS A 8 -2.91 18.45 -1.10
N GLU A 9 -3.66 18.71 -2.16
CA GLU A 9 -5.07 18.29 -2.25
C GLU A 9 -5.19 16.76 -2.35
N ILE A 10 -4.36 16.12 -3.18
CA ILE A 10 -4.26 14.66 -3.26
C ILE A 10 -3.89 14.07 -1.89
N ALA A 11 -2.91 14.68 -1.21
CA ALA A 11 -2.49 14.26 0.13
C ALA A 11 -3.64 14.34 1.15
N ALA A 12 -4.42 15.43 1.12
CA ALA A 12 -5.57 15.62 2.01
C ALA A 12 -6.66 14.56 1.77
N GLN A 13 -6.96 14.24 0.51
CA GLN A 13 -7.95 13.21 0.18
C GLN A 13 -7.47 11.82 0.60
N LEU A 14 -6.20 11.48 0.37
CA LEU A 14 -5.60 10.23 0.84
C LEU A 14 -5.61 10.13 2.38
N ARG A 15 -5.35 11.24 3.08
CA ARG A 15 -5.42 11.30 4.55
C ARG A 15 -6.83 11.05 5.05
N GLU A 16 -7.82 11.60 4.38
CA GLU A 16 -9.22 11.38 4.74
C GLU A 16 -9.64 9.93 4.51
N LEU A 17 -9.24 9.32 3.39
CA LEU A 17 -9.44 7.88 3.16
C LEU A 17 -8.73 7.04 4.22
N GLN A 18 -7.53 7.41 4.64
CA GLN A 18 -6.82 6.71 5.72
C GLN A 18 -7.54 6.83 7.06
N ARG A 19 -8.03 8.03 7.41
CA ARG A 19 -8.73 8.30 8.68
C ARG A 19 -10.07 7.56 8.76
N THR A 20 -10.76 7.44 7.64
CA THR A 20 -12.07 6.78 7.52
C THR A 20 -11.94 5.30 7.16
N SER A 21 -10.72 4.75 7.16
CA SER A 21 -10.50 3.35 6.81
C SER A 21 -11.31 2.42 7.73
N PRO A 22 -12.17 1.56 7.16
CA PRO A 22 -13.05 0.70 7.94
C PRO A 22 -12.27 -0.40 8.66
N THR A 23 -12.72 -0.73 9.87
CA THR A 23 -12.20 -1.85 10.65
C THR A 23 -13.07 -3.09 10.60
N ASP A 24 -14.29 -2.96 10.09
CA ASP A 24 -15.30 -3.99 9.95
C ASP A 24 -16.13 -3.80 8.65
N ALA A 25 -16.95 -4.80 8.33
CA ALA A 25 -17.59 -4.90 7.03
C ALA A 25 -18.70 -3.86 6.77
N THR A 26 -19.22 -3.16 7.78
CA THR A 26 -20.38 -2.28 7.59
C THR A 26 -20.04 -1.04 6.78
N ASP A 27 -18.83 -0.51 6.94
CA ASP A 27 -18.41 0.75 6.31
C ASP A 27 -17.50 0.53 5.09
N VAL A 28 -17.23 -0.73 4.73
CA VAL A 28 -16.33 -1.09 3.61
C VAL A 28 -16.85 -0.63 2.26
N ALA A 29 -18.15 -0.74 2.02
CA ALA A 29 -18.73 -0.39 0.72
C ALA A 29 -18.58 1.11 0.44
N ASP A 30 -18.88 1.95 1.43
CA ASP A 30 -18.78 3.41 1.31
C ASP A 30 -17.33 3.87 1.17
N TRP A 31 -16.42 3.22 1.90
CA TRP A 31 -14.99 3.46 1.77
C TRP A 31 -14.45 3.06 0.39
N ASP A 32 -14.79 1.87 -0.11
CA ASP A 32 -14.37 1.38 -1.44
C ASP A 32 -14.92 2.28 -2.55
N ALA A 33 -16.18 2.70 -2.46
CA ALA A 33 -16.76 3.65 -3.40
C ALA A 33 -16.00 4.98 -3.42
N SER A 34 -15.65 5.50 -2.25
CA SER A 34 -14.86 6.74 -2.12
C SER A 34 -13.44 6.58 -2.69
N ALA A 35 -12.79 5.46 -2.38
CA ALA A 35 -11.44 5.14 -2.86
C ALA A 35 -11.40 4.96 -4.40
N ARG A 36 -12.40 4.28 -4.97
CA ARG A 36 -12.54 4.12 -6.43
C ARG A 36 -12.83 5.44 -7.13
N LYS A 37 -13.70 6.27 -6.56
CA LYS A 37 -13.97 7.61 -7.10
C LYS A 37 -12.70 8.44 -7.13
N PHE A 38 -11.99 8.52 -6.00
CA PHE A 38 -10.71 9.21 -5.92
C PHE A 38 -9.70 8.67 -6.93
N SER A 39 -9.58 7.35 -7.06
CA SER A 39 -8.70 6.72 -8.04
C SER A 39 -9.04 7.08 -9.49
N GLY A 40 -10.33 7.26 -9.82
CA GLY A 40 -10.77 7.65 -11.16
C GLY A 40 -10.49 9.12 -11.49
N ASP A 41 -10.54 9.98 -10.48
CA ASP A 41 -10.29 11.42 -10.60
C ASP A 41 -8.79 11.77 -10.50
N LEU A 42 -7.95 10.79 -10.14
CA LEU A 42 -6.52 10.96 -9.94
C LEU A 42 -5.80 11.28 -11.25
N CYS A 43 -5.24 12.49 -11.33
CA CYS A 43 -4.52 13.00 -12.50
C CYS A 43 -2.99 13.00 -12.33
N VAL A 44 -2.49 12.49 -11.20
CA VAL A 44 -1.05 12.35 -10.91
C VAL A 44 -0.74 10.86 -10.76
N PRO A 45 0.29 10.33 -11.45
CA PRO A 45 0.66 8.93 -11.28
C PRO A 45 1.20 8.72 -9.87
N LEU A 46 0.48 7.92 -9.08
CA LEU A 46 0.93 7.46 -7.77
C LEU A 46 1.64 6.10 -7.90
N PRO A 47 2.45 5.71 -6.89
CA PRO A 47 3.07 4.39 -6.84
C PRO A 47 2.03 3.27 -6.87
N ALA A 48 2.38 2.11 -7.43
CA ALA A 48 1.48 0.95 -7.51
C ALA A 48 0.93 0.52 -6.14
N GLN A 49 1.72 0.72 -5.07
CA GLN A 49 1.30 0.45 -3.70
C GLN A 49 0.12 1.33 -3.27
N ALA A 50 0.07 2.60 -3.69
CA ALA A 50 -1.09 3.46 -3.45
C ALA A 50 -2.31 2.99 -4.25
N MET A 51 -2.12 2.47 -5.46
CA MET A 51 -3.22 1.89 -6.22
C MET A 51 -3.78 0.64 -5.56
N HIS A 52 -2.92 -0.27 -5.07
CA HIS A 52 -3.36 -1.43 -4.29
C HIS A 52 -4.13 -1.00 -3.05
N TYR A 53 -3.64 0.01 -2.32
CA TYR A 53 -4.35 0.57 -1.18
C TYR A 53 -5.80 0.96 -1.51
N LEU A 54 -6.02 1.65 -2.65
CA LEU A 54 -7.32 2.14 -3.08
C LEU A 54 -8.26 1.04 -3.59
N HIS A 55 -7.73 -0.12 -4.00
CA HIS A 55 -8.52 -1.20 -4.61
C HIS A 55 -8.72 -2.41 -3.71
N ASP A 56 -7.87 -2.62 -2.70
CA ASP A 56 -7.86 -3.82 -1.85
C ASP A 56 -8.76 -3.69 -0.61
N ALA A 57 -9.90 -3.00 -0.71
CA ALA A 57 -10.81 -2.80 0.42
C ALA A 57 -11.24 -4.13 1.06
N ASP A 58 -11.51 -5.15 0.24
CA ASP A 58 -11.96 -6.46 0.67
C ASP A 58 -10.84 -7.31 1.30
N ILE A 59 -9.59 -7.08 0.94
CA ILE A 59 -8.43 -7.75 1.56
C ILE A 59 -8.11 -7.07 2.89
N ARG A 60 -8.09 -5.73 2.90
CA ARG A 60 -7.83 -4.91 4.10
C ARG A 60 -8.82 -5.18 5.24
N ILE A 61 -10.04 -5.59 4.93
CA ILE A 61 -11.02 -5.95 5.96
C ILE A 61 -10.81 -7.34 6.55
N LYS A 62 -10.29 -8.28 5.76
CA LYS A 62 -10.06 -9.67 6.17
C LYS A 62 -8.73 -9.83 6.91
N ASP A 63 -7.74 -9.00 6.59
CA ASP A 63 -6.40 -9.06 7.16
C ASP A 63 -6.00 -7.72 7.81
N SER A 64 -6.10 -7.68 9.13
CA SER A 64 -5.76 -6.50 9.93
C SER A 64 -4.28 -6.14 9.91
N GLU A 65 -3.37 -7.11 9.70
CA GLU A 65 -1.94 -6.86 9.60
C GLU A 65 -1.58 -6.30 8.22
N TYR A 66 -2.22 -6.82 7.17
CA TYR A 66 -2.14 -6.23 5.84
C TYR A 66 -2.63 -4.78 5.84
N ARG A 67 -3.78 -4.50 6.47
CA ARG A 67 -4.30 -3.14 6.62
C ARG A 67 -3.31 -2.22 7.31
N LYS A 68 -2.77 -2.61 8.48
CA LYS A 68 -1.77 -1.80 9.21
C LYS A 68 -0.53 -1.52 8.36
N SER A 69 -0.07 -2.51 7.59
CA SER A 69 1.08 -2.37 6.69
C SER A 69 0.79 -1.36 5.57
N GLN A 70 -0.38 -1.48 4.94
CA GLN A 70 -0.90 -0.56 3.93
C GLN A 70 -1.06 0.88 4.48
N ASP A 71 -1.61 1.05 5.68
CA ASP A 71 -1.79 2.36 6.31
C ASP A 71 -0.43 3.00 6.65
N LYS A 72 0.53 2.22 7.14
CA LYS A 72 1.90 2.71 7.40
C LYS A 72 2.59 3.16 6.11
N MET A 73 2.47 2.37 5.05
CA MET A 73 3.00 2.71 3.73
C MET A 73 2.37 4.00 3.19
N MET A 74 1.04 4.11 3.29
CA MET A 74 0.30 5.29 2.82
C MET A 74 0.69 6.57 3.58
N THR A 75 1.02 6.46 4.87
CA THR A 75 1.54 7.59 5.66
C THR A 75 2.80 8.21 5.04
N GLY A 76 3.70 7.38 4.50
CA GLY A 76 4.91 7.86 3.83
C GLY A 76 4.59 8.58 2.51
N ILE A 77 3.72 7.99 1.69
CA ILE A 77 3.27 8.58 0.43
C ILE A 77 2.60 9.94 0.66
N ILE A 78 1.73 10.03 1.66
CA ILE A 78 1.06 11.29 2.01
C ILE A 78 2.09 12.35 2.43
N ALA A 79 3.08 11.98 3.26
CA ALA A 79 4.11 12.92 3.70
C ALA A 79 4.96 13.45 2.52
N ASP A 80 5.30 12.60 1.56
CA ASP A 80 6.01 13.01 0.35
C ASP A 80 5.17 14.03 -0.44
N LEU A 81 3.89 13.74 -0.67
CA LEU A 81 2.97 14.65 -1.37
C LEU A 81 2.78 15.99 -0.65
N GLU A 82 2.67 15.98 0.69
CA GLU A 82 2.59 17.19 1.53
C GLU A 82 3.83 18.08 1.38
N SER A 83 4.99 17.46 1.20
CA SER A 83 6.27 18.14 0.96
C SER A 83 6.47 18.62 -0.49
N GLY A 84 5.52 18.33 -1.38
CA GLY A 84 5.60 18.66 -2.81
C GLY A 84 6.44 17.69 -3.63
N VAL A 85 6.81 16.55 -3.06
CA VAL A 85 7.52 15.47 -3.75
C VAL A 85 6.49 14.54 -4.37
N VAL A 86 6.61 14.28 -5.67
CA VAL A 86 5.83 13.22 -6.31
C VAL A 86 6.48 11.88 -5.93
N PRO A 87 5.80 11.02 -5.15
CA PRO A 87 6.39 9.77 -4.71
C PRO A 87 6.71 8.91 -5.94
N ALA A 88 7.97 8.51 -6.06
CA ALA A 88 8.42 7.72 -7.19
C ALA A 88 7.67 6.38 -7.22
N SER A 89 7.36 5.90 -8.42
CA SER A 89 6.88 4.54 -8.68
C SER A 89 8.00 3.52 -8.44
N THR A 90 8.69 3.59 -7.30
CA THR A 90 9.67 2.58 -6.90
C THR A 90 8.91 1.36 -6.39
N GLY A 91 8.77 0.40 -7.30
CA GLY A 91 8.46 -0.97 -6.93
C GLY A 91 9.38 -1.46 -5.81
N THR A 92 8.81 -2.31 -4.96
CA THR A 92 9.48 -3.11 -3.92
C THR A 92 10.14 -2.34 -2.76
N SER A 93 9.31 -1.90 -1.80
CA SER A 93 9.67 -2.14 -0.41
C SER A 93 9.20 -3.56 -0.07
N LEU A 94 10.08 -4.53 -0.31
CA LEU A 94 9.92 -5.89 0.20
C LEU A 94 10.02 -5.81 1.72
N SER A 95 8.87 -5.68 2.38
CA SER A 95 8.77 -5.89 3.82
C SER A 95 8.92 -7.40 4.08
N PHE A 96 10.16 -7.86 4.17
CA PHE A 96 10.46 -9.20 4.64
C PHE A 96 10.00 -9.34 6.09
N HIS A 97 8.80 -9.89 6.30
CA HIS A 97 8.33 -10.22 7.63
C HIS A 97 9.23 -11.33 8.23
N PRO A 98 9.67 -11.20 9.50
CA PRO A 98 10.58 -12.16 10.15
C PRO A 98 10.08 -13.62 10.12
N ARG A 99 8.76 -13.82 10.04
CA ARG A 99 8.14 -15.17 10.00
C ARG A 99 8.42 -15.94 8.70
N TRP A 100 8.73 -15.24 7.60
CA TRP A 100 9.01 -15.86 6.30
C TRP A 100 10.50 -16.11 6.04
N MET A 101 11.39 -15.45 6.78
CA MET A 101 12.85 -15.66 6.67
C MET A 101 13.23 -17.11 6.98
N GLY A 102 12.56 -17.75 7.94
CA GLY A 102 12.78 -19.17 8.25
C GLY A 102 12.39 -20.10 7.10
N ALA A 103 11.24 -19.84 6.45
CA ALA A 103 10.77 -20.64 5.32
C ALA A 103 11.66 -20.47 4.08
N ILE A 104 12.10 -19.23 3.80
CA ILE A 104 13.01 -18.95 2.68
C ILE A 104 14.38 -19.60 2.93
N ALA A 105 14.92 -19.51 4.15
CA ALA A 105 16.19 -20.16 4.49
C ALA A 105 16.12 -21.69 4.32
N LEU A 106 15.03 -22.32 4.75
CA LEU A 106 14.82 -23.77 4.57
C LEU A 106 14.68 -24.15 3.10
N PHE A 107 14.00 -23.33 2.30
CA PHE A 107 13.85 -23.57 0.86
C PHE A 107 15.19 -23.45 0.12
N VAL A 108 16.01 -22.45 0.45
CA VAL A 108 17.37 -22.29 -0.11
C VAL A 108 18.28 -23.46 0.32
N LEU A 109 18.22 -23.87 1.60
CA LEU A 109 18.97 -25.02 2.10
C LEU A 109 18.58 -26.33 1.38
N ALA A 110 17.28 -26.54 1.13
CA ALA A 110 16.80 -27.71 0.40
C ALA A 110 17.31 -27.74 -1.05
N ILE A 111 17.36 -26.59 -1.73
CA ILE A 111 17.93 -26.48 -3.08
C ILE A 111 19.43 -26.78 -3.07
N ILE A 112 20.19 -26.19 -2.14
CA ILE A 112 21.63 -26.45 -2.02
C ILE A 112 21.89 -27.92 -1.74
N TYR A 113 21.13 -28.54 -0.84
CA TYR A 113 21.25 -29.96 -0.53
C TYR A 113 21.01 -30.84 -1.77
N LEU A 114 19.97 -30.54 -2.56
CA LEU A 114 19.66 -31.26 -3.80
C LEU A 114 20.71 -31.09 -4.90
N VAL A 115 21.42 -29.95 -4.94
CA VAL A 115 22.48 -29.69 -5.93
C VAL A 115 23.81 -30.31 -5.51
N VAL A 116 24.11 -30.34 -4.21
CA VAL A 116 25.41 -30.82 -3.69
C VAL A 116 25.43 -32.33 -3.44
N PHE A 117 24.31 -32.92 -3.02
CA PHE A 117 24.21 -34.34 -2.65
C PHE A 117 23.49 -35.20 -3.70
N ARG A 118 23.46 -34.74 -4.95
CA ARG A 118 23.00 -35.52 -6.09
C ARG A 118 24.18 -36.16 -6.83
#